data_AF-A0A0C2A7P2-F1
#
_entry.id   AF-A0A0C2A7P2-F1
#
_cell.length_a   1.000
_cell.length_b   1.000
_cell.length_c   1.000
_cell.angle_alpha   90.00
_cell.angle_beta   90.00
_cell.angle_gamma   90.00
#
_symmetry.space_group_name_H-M   'P 1'
#
loop_
_entity.id
_entity.type
_entity.pdbx_description
1 polymer ?
#
loop_
_entity_poly.entity_id
_entity_poly.type
_entity_poly.pdbx_seq_one_letter_code
_entity_poly.pdbx_strand_id
1 'polypeptide(L)'
;MLLSSLLASLACHHEGEFGYLKFDLDPLVDPLIELHSGDQILFGSRICPQIVMAESEWIEDRAQFRGCFSETVTGPGWLDADGCLRFEGIGEVKSKFIWALTPSACGERAERLSFAIVDSTAHMQLGFDEWQLRALALAQDAGFGLQVEGLPPGGEAADLLEPDDTARRVFANQIDVPLMRMSNAKGTVYWTAPEVKLRGIGAGIATLASEHLAPGELAVRLAPGASGHIRATLPSGDTLNSPPLIAATIHDAASLDLLHVDTHLFADVRDAAGHRLHAAPIEWSVTEGALAITPGSLRNHARTREYASVDTRCQPPPDHPQHRQAIVRAQLGELEDTVVVEWHATPRTPTRPFVPNEDCSFAPPQPAPSSPCTCTTTPISPTPLLIFLALPLLLLLPLPPRRQNPN
;
A
#
# COMPACT_ATOMS: atom_id res chain seq x y z
N MET A 1 6.14 -21.02 0.00
CA MET A 1 5.18 -20.39 -0.92
C MET A 1 3.76 -20.32 -0.36
N LEU A 2 3.31 -21.20 0.54
CA LEU A 2 1.97 -21.12 1.17
C LEU A 2 1.79 -20.01 2.24
N LEU A 3 2.87 -19.45 2.79
CA LEU A 3 2.79 -18.43 3.85
C LEU A 3 2.53 -17.01 3.32
N SER A 4 3.01 -16.70 2.10
CA SER A 4 2.80 -15.40 1.45
C SER A 4 1.36 -15.23 0.92
N SER A 5 0.67 -16.33 0.63
CA SER A 5 -0.76 -16.32 0.30
C SER A 5 -1.62 -16.04 1.54
N LEU A 6 -1.21 -16.51 2.72
CA LEU A 6 -1.93 -16.31 3.99
C LEU A 6 -1.85 -14.86 4.50
N LEU A 7 -0.69 -14.20 4.39
CA LEU A 7 -0.52 -12.83 4.87
C LEU A 7 -1.33 -11.81 4.07
N ALA A 8 -1.46 -12.03 2.76
CA ALA A 8 -2.28 -11.15 1.95
C ALA A 8 -3.75 -11.62 1.83
N SER A 9 -4.17 -12.66 2.56
CA SER A 9 -5.58 -12.89 2.91
C SER A 9 -5.93 -12.31 4.27
N LEU A 10 -4.98 -12.21 5.20
CA LEU A 10 -5.22 -11.64 6.54
C LEU A 10 -5.61 -10.15 6.52
N ALA A 11 -5.39 -9.43 5.41
CA ALA A 11 -5.66 -8.00 5.26
C ALA A 11 -6.86 -7.66 4.34
N CYS A 12 -7.73 -8.62 3.99
CA CYS A 12 -8.79 -8.39 2.98
C CYS A 12 -10.20 -8.73 3.50
N HIS A 13 -10.45 -8.57 4.80
CA HIS A 13 -11.72 -9.00 5.37
C HIS A 13 -12.42 -7.85 6.11
N HIS A 14 -13.70 -7.68 5.79
CA HIS A 14 -14.55 -6.64 6.36
C HIS A 14 -15.33 -7.21 7.52
N GLU A 15 -15.21 -6.59 8.68
CA GLU A 15 -16.04 -6.94 9.81
C GLU A 15 -17.47 -6.47 9.55
N GLY A 16 -18.44 -7.34 9.86
CA GLY A 16 -19.82 -6.92 9.94
C GLY A 16 -20.05 -5.95 11.10
N GLU A 17 -21.22 -5.33 11.16
CA GLU A 17 -21.54 -4.32 12.17
C GLU A 17 -21.46 -4.82 13.61
N PHE A 18 -21.61 -6.12 13.84
CA PHE A 18 -21.49 -6.73 15.16
C PHE A 18 -20.11 -7.36 15.41
N GLY A 19 -19.21 -7.32 14.42
CA GLY A 19 -17.84 -7.82 14.53
C GLY A 19 -17.73 -9.34 14.75
N TYR A 20 -18.80 -10.08 14.51
CA TYR A 20 -18.82 -11.54 14.69
C TYR A 20 -18.30 -12.25 13.45
N LEU A 21 -18.69 -11.83 12.25
CA LEU A 21 -18.17 -12.40 11.00
C LEU A 21 -17.28 -11.41 10.27
N LYS A 22 -16.30 -11.97 9.55
CA LYS A 22 -15.53 -11.24 8.55
C LYS A 22 -15.87 -11.70 7.15
N PHE A 23 -15.92 -10.76 6.22
CA PHE A 23 -16.37 -10.97 4.84
C PHE A 23 -15.29 -10.62 3.83
N ASP A 24 -15.13 -11.47 2.82
CA ASP A 24 -14.52 -11.09 1.55
C ASP A 24 -15.63 -10.57 0.62
N LEU A 25 -15.39 -9.44 -0.04
CA LEU A 25 -16.39 -8.69 -0.80
C LEU A 25 -16.03 -8.57 -2.29
N ASP A 26 -15.37 -9.58 -2.85
CA ASP A 26 -15.13 -9.69 -4.29
C ASP A 26 -16.44 -9.55 -5.12
N PRO A 27 -16.46 -8.82 -6.26
CA PRO A 27 -15.39 -8.07 -6.92
C PRO A 27 -15.43 -6.57 -6.65
N LEU A 28 -15.73 -6.16 -5.42
CA LEU A 28 -15.68 -4.75 -5.03
C LEU A 28 -14.29 -4.19 -5.33
N VAL A 29 -14.26 -3.05 -6.01
CA VAL A 29 -13.04 -2.28 -6.19
C VAL A 29 -12.61 -1.77 -4.83
N ASP A 30 -11.39 -2.13 -4.49
CA ASP A 30 -10.70 -1.59 -3.34
C ASP A 30 -11.40 -1.74 -1.97
N PRO A 31 -11.70 -2.96 -1.52
CA PRO A 31 -12.33 -3.13 -0.22
C PRO A 31 -11.29 -2.94 0.90
N LEU A 32 -9.99 -3.16 0.63
CA LEU A 32 -8.98 -3.66 1.56
C LEU A 32 -8.78 -2.91 2.89
N ILE A 33 -9.08 -1.61 3.01
CA ILE A 33 -8.71 -0.83 4.22
C ILE A 33 -9.81 0.09 4.72
N GLU A 34 -10.61 0.68 3.84
CA GLU A 34 -11.52 1.75 4.25
C GLU A 34 -12.99 1.31 4.35
N LEU A 35 -13.34 0.14 3.80
CA LEU A 35 -14.74 -0.22 3.70
C LEU A 35 -15.31 -0.65 5.07
N HIS A 36 -16.25 0.15 5.54
CA HIS A 36 -17.06 -0.10 6.70
C HIS A 36 -18.54 -0.26 6.33
N SER A 37 -19.26 -1.01 7.17
CA SER A 37 -20.71 -1.06 7.04
C SER A 37 -21.31 0.34 7.25
N GLY A 38 -22.14 0.76 6.29
CA GLY A 38 -22.74 2.08 6.21
C GLY A 38 -22.18 2.94 5.08
N ASP A 39 -21.08 2.51 4.46
CA ASP A 39 -20.43 3.23 3.37
C ASP A 39 -21.26 3.29 2.09
N GLN A 40 -20.84 4.17 1.18
CA GLN A 40 -21.55 4.43 -0.06
C GLN A 40 -21.18 3.42 -1.14
N ILE A 41 -22.18 2.93 -1.87
CA ILE A 41 -21.98 2.05 -3.01
C ILE A 41 -22.68 2.58 -4.25
N LEU A 42 -22.00 2.49 -5.40
CA LEU A 42 -22.54 2.91 -6.68
C LEU A 42 -23.73 2.03 -7.08
N PHE A 43 -24.83 2.67 -7.44
CA PHE A 43 -25.99 2.03 -8.03
C PHE A 43 -25.60 1.14 -9.23
N GLY A 44 -26.20 -0.05 -9.30
CA GLY A 44 -25.89 -1.05 -10.34
C GLY A 44 -24.72 -1.98 -10.01
N SER A 45 -23.96 -1.73 -8.94
CA SER A 45 -22.89 -2.64 -8.50
C SER A 45 -23.41 -4.04 -8.15
N ARG A 46 -22.51 -5.02 -8.11
CA ARG A 46 -22.81 -6.39 -7.65
C ARG A 46 -21.70 -6.91 -6.73
N ILE A 47 -22.04 -7.21 -5.48
CA ILE A 47 -21.09 -7.76 -4.50
C ILE A 47 -21.47 -9.20 -4.15
N CYS A 48 -20.50 -10.09 -4.09
CA CYS A 48 -20.71 -11.49 -3.70
C CYS A 48 -20.06 -11.76 -2.33
N PRO A 49 -20.69 -11.39 -1.21
CA PRO A 49 -20.07 -11.51 0.10
C PRO A 49 -19.80 -12.98 0.45
N GLN A 50 -18.58 -13.28 0.86
CA GLN A 50 -18.17 -14.60 1.35
C GLN A 50 -17.75 -14.52 2.82
N ILE A 51 -18.31 -15.38 3.66
CA ILE A 51 -17.90 -15.48 5.06
C ILE A 51 -16.55 -16.21 5.09
N VAL A 52 -15.51 -15.53 5.59
CA VAL A 52 -14.15 -16.07 5.63
C VAL A 52 -13.71 -16.46 7.03
N MET A 53 -14.24 -15.77 8.04
CA MET A 53 -13.92 -15.98 9.44
C MET A 53 -15.15 -15.75 10.32
N ALA A 54 -15.20 -16.48 11.43
CA ALA A 54 -16.09 -16.21 12.55
C ALA A 54 -15.23 -15.97 13.79
N GLU A 55 -15.40 -14.82 14.42
CA GLU A 55 -14.50 -14.30 15.46
C GLU A 55 -13.03 -14.29 15.00
N SER A 56 -12.23 -15.27 15.45
CA SER A 56 -10.82 -15.44 15.07
C SER A 56 -10.53 -16.75 14.32
N GLU A 57 -11.57 -17.52 13.99
CA GLU A 57 -11.44 -18.82 13.34
C GLU A 57 -11.72 -18.73 11.85
N TRP A 58 -10.85 -19.36 11.04
CA TRP A 58 -11.01 -19.47 9.60
C TRP A 58 -12.09 -20.50 9.25
N ILE A 59 -12.96 -20.13 8.31
CA ILE A 59 -13.99 -21.01 7.79
C ILE A 59 -13.47 -21.72 6.54
N GLU A 60 -13.27 -23.03 6.63
CA GLU A 60 -12.84 -23.86 5.50
C GLU A 60 -13.99 -24.07 4.48
N ASP A 61 -15.16 -24.53 4.94
CA ASP A 61 -16.35 -24.70 4.08
C ASP A 61 -17.31 -23.52 4.23
N ARG A 62 -17.01 -22.45 3.47
CA ARG A 62 -17.77 -21.19 3.49
C ARG A 62 -19.23 -21.38 3.07
N ALA A 63 -19.52 -22.30 2.15
CA ALA A 63 -20.87 -22.54 1.64
C ALA A 63 -21.73 -23.27 2.66
N GLN A 64 -21.19 -24.33 3.28
CA GLN A 64 -21.85 -25.03 4.37
C GLN A 64 -22.11 -24.08 5.54
N PHE A 65 -21.12 -23.28 5.91
CA PHE A 65 -21.24 -22.33 7.01
C PHE A 65 -22.28 -21.23 6.72
N ARG A 66 -22.34 -20.70 5.50
CA ARG A 66 -23.39 -19.75 5.09
C ARG A 66 -24.79 -20.36 5.23
N GLY A 67 -24.94 -21.66 4.96
CA GLY A 67 -26.18 -22.40 5.20
C GLY A 67 -26.65 -22.46 6.66
N CYS A 68 -25.81 -22.08 7.63
CA CYS A 68 -26.19 -21.94 9.04
C CYS A 68 -27.08 -20.73 9.33
N PHE A 69 -27.24 -19.82 8.36
CA PHE A 69 -27.95 -18.55 8.51
C PHE A 69 -29.15 -18.47 7.58
N SER A 70 -30.20 -17.81 8.03
CA SER A 70 -31.24 -17.25 7.18
C SER A 70 -30.82 -15.85 6.75
N GLU A 71 -30.84 -15.61 5.45
CA GLU A 71 -30.46 -14.33 4.86
C GLU A 71 -31.68 -13.45 4.63
N THR A 72 -31.57 -12.18 5.01
CA THR A 72 -32.61 -11.19 4.76
C THR A 72 -32.00 -9.95 4.13
N VAL A 73 -32.70 -9.38 3.16
CA VAL A 73 -32.35 -8.10 2.54
C VAL A 73 -33.46 -7.11 2.80
N THR A 74 -33.09 -5.92 3.28
CA THR A 74 -34.00 -4.79 3.46
C THR A 74 -33.44 -3.59 2.70
N GLY A 75 -34.30 -2.86 1.99
CA GLY A 75 -33.90 -1.69 1.20
C GLY A 75 -33.96 -1.92 -0.31
N PRO A 76 -33.36 -1.03 -1.12
CA PRO A 76 -33.54 -1.04 -2.58
C PRO A 76 -32.55 -1.99 -3.27
N GLY A 77 -32.73 -3.30 -3.04
CA GLY A 77 -31.94 -4.34 -3.67
C GLY A 77 -32.38 -5.74 -3.27
N TRP A 78 -31.64 -6.75 -3.70
CA TRP A 78 -31.97 -8.16 -3.48
C TRP A 78 -30.73 -9.06 -3.56
N LEU A 79 -30.89 -10.33 -3.20
CA LEU A 79 -29.88 -11.38 -3.38
C LEU A 79 -30.18 -12.17 -4.66
N ASP A 80 -29.21 -12.24 -5.55
CA ASP A 80 -29.33 -13.06 -6.76
C ASP A 80 -29.18 -14.55 -6.52
N ALA A 81 -29.39 -15.35 -7.57
CA ALA A 81 -29.38 -16.81 -7.48
C ALA A 81 -28.02 -17.37 -7.03
N ASP A 82 -26.93 -16.61 -7.19
CA ASP A 82 -25.59 -16.97 -6.75
C ASP A 82 -25.31 -16.48 -5.31
N GLY A 83 -26.30 -15.87 -4.66
CA GLY A 83 -26.15 -15.26 -3.34
C GLY A 83 -25.38 -13.94 -3.36
N CYS A 84 -25.36 -13.22 -4.48
CA CYS A 84 -24.73 -11.91 -4.59
C CYS A 84 -25.75 -10.77 -4.42
N LEU A 85 -25.33 -9.71 -3.75
CA LEU A 85 -26.11 -8.49 -3.51
C LEU A 85 -26.20 -7.68 -4.81
N ARG A 86 -27.43 -7.30 -5.18
CA ARG A 86 -27.77 -6.43 -6.30
C ARG A 86 -28.42 -5.14 -5.80
N PHE A 87 -27.92 -3.99 -6.26
CA PHE A 87 -28.37 -2.67 -5.83
C PHE A 87 -29.21 -2.01 -6.95
N GLU A 88 -30.54 -2.09 -6.83
CA GLU A 88 -31.49 -1.78 -7.92
C GLU A 88 -32.38 -0.54 -7.68
N GLY A 89 -32.16 0.19 -6.60
CA GLY A 89 -32.77 1.51 -6.43
C GLY A 89 -31.89 2.46 -5.64
N ILE A 90 -32.10 3.76 -5.87
CA ILE A 90 -31.48 4.80 -5.08
C ILE A 90 -32.41 5.05 -3.90
N GLY A 91 -31.93 4.83 -2.69
CA GLY A 91 -32.71 5.10 -1.49
C GLY A 91 -32.98 6.60 -1.36
N GLU A 92 -34.22 7.02 -1.11
CA GLU A 92 -34.51 8.41 -0.73
C GLU A 92 -33.85 8.74 0.60
N VAL A 93 -32.66 9.35 0.57
CA VAL A 93 -31.92 10.10 1.63
C VAL A 93 -31.64 9.36 2.97
N LYS A 94 -32.31 8.25 3.28
CA LYS A 94 -32.20 7.46 4.52
C LYS A 94 -32.38 5.95 4.32
N SER A 95 -32.79 5.46 3.14
CA SER A 95 -32.95 4.03 2.90
C SER A 95 -31.59 3.36 2.72
N LYS A 96 -31.03 2.84 3.80
CA LYS A 96 -29.88 1.95 3.76
C LYS A 96 -30.31 0.63 3.13
N PHE A 97 -29.49 0.11 2.23
CA PHE A 97 -29.51 -1.32 1.93
C PHE A 97 -28.94 -2.05 3.15
N ILE A 98 -29.58 -3.12 3.58
CA ILE A 98 -29.17 -3.93 4.71
C ILE A 98 -29.25 -5.39 4.29
N TRP A 99 -28.13 -6.09 4.38
CA TRP A 99 -28.06 -7.55 4.32
C TRP A 99 -27.76 -8.08 5.72
N ALA A 100 -28.62 -8.95 6.23
CA ALA A 100 -28.50 -9.51 7.56
C ALA A 100 -28.54 -11.04 7.53
N LEU A 101 -27.62 -11.63 8.30
CA LEU A 101 -27.48 -13.05 8.55
C LEU A 101 -28.04 -13.34 9.94
N THR A 102 -29.12 -14.11 10.04
CA THR A 102 -29.71 -14.53 11.32
C THR A 102 -29.49 -16.03 11.51
N PRO A 103 -28.97 -16.51 12.65
CA PRO A 103 -28.78 -17.94 12.87
C PRO A 103 -30.05 -18.76 12.68
N SER A 104 -29.95 -19.86 11.94
CA SER A 104 -31.07 -20.77 11.66
C SER A 104 -30.78 -22.23 12.03
N ALA A 105 -29.52 -22.67 11.95
CA ALA A 105 -29.13 -24.05 12.26
C ALA A 105 -27.89 -24.15 13.17
N CYS A 106 -26.78 -23.50 12.77
CA CYS A 106 -25.46 -23.64 13.40
C CYS A 106 -24.72 -22.31 13.64
N GLY A 107 -25.33 -21.16 13.33
CA GLY A 107 -24.76 -19.86 13.66
C GLY A 107 -24.98 -19.53 15.14
N GLU A 108 -24.05 -18.81 15.76
CA GLU A 108 -24.20 -18.42 17.17
C GLU A 108 -24.79 -17.02 17.34
N ARG A 109 -24.44 -16.11 16.42
CA ARG A 109 -24.82 -14.70 16.49
C ARG A 109 -25.25 -14.18 15.13
N ALA A 110 -26.13 -13.19 15.14
CA ALA A 110 -26.48 -12.48 13.93
C ALA A 110 -25.32 -11.61 13.45
N GLU A 111 -25.30 -11.31 12.16
CA GLU A 111 -24.38 -10.35 11.56
C GLU A 111 -25.09 -9.49 10.51
N ARG A 112 -24.56 -8.30 10.24
CA ARG A 112 -25.14 -7.34 9.31
C ARG A 112 -24.08 -6.58 8.53
N LEU A 113 -24.36 -6.34 7.24
CA LEU A 113 -23.74 -5.30 6.43
C LEU A 113 -24.81 -4.33 5.96
N SER A 114 -24.48 -3.04 5.93
CA SER A 114 -25.32 -1.99 5.38
C SER A 114 -24.55 -1.12 4.41
N PHE A 115 -25.26 -0.57 3.43
CA PHE A 115 -24.69 0.31 2.42
C PHE A 115 -25.65 1.47 2.12
N ALA A 116 -25.09 2.64 1.84
CA ALA A 116 -25.82 3.77 1.27
C ALA A 116 -25.70 3.72 -0.26
N ILE A 117 -26.78 3.33 -0.96
CA ILE A 117 -26.75 3.28 -2.42
C ILE A 117 -26.81 4.71 -2.98
N VAL A 118 -25.84 5.06 -3.82
CA VAL A 118 -25.74 6.38 -4.47
C VAL A 118 -25.76 6.26 -5.99
N ASP A 119 -26.40 7.23 -6.64
CA ASP A 119 -26.43 7.33 -8.11
C ASP A 119 -25.22 8.06 -8.67
N SER A 120 -24.99 7.96 -9.98
CA SER A 120 -24.01 8.74 -10.74
C SER A 120 -24.37 10.22 -10.82
N THR A 121 -24.28 10.92 -9.70
CA THR A 121 -24.65 12.34 -9.62
C THR A 121 -23.54 13.26 -10.15
N ALA A 122 -23.90 14.49 -10.51
CA ALA A 122 -22.99 15.54 -10.98
C ALA A 122 -21.91 15.97 -9.96
N HIS A 123 -21.91 15.42 -8.75
CA HIS A 123 -20.94 15.71 -7.69
C HIS A 123 -19.95 14.57 -7.44
N MET A 124 -20.01 13.50 -8.24
CA MET A 124 -18.98 12.46 -8.19
C MET A 124 -17.70 12.95 -8.85
N GLN A 125 -16.58 12.60 -8.23
CA GLN A 125 -15.26 12.78 -8.79
C GLN A 125 -14.55 11.43 -8.90
N LEU A 126 -13.72 11.32 -9.93
CA LEU A 126 -12.81 10.22 -10.11
C LEU A 126 -11.43 10.74 -9.70
N GLY A 127 -10.74 10.01 -8.85
CA GLY A 127 -9.39 10.30 -8.39
C GLY A 127 -8.48 9.09 -8.54
N PHE A 128 -7.21 9.29 -8.24
CA PHE A 128 -6.27 8.19 -8.09
C PHE A 128 -6.33 7.68 -6.66
N ASP A 129 -6.39 6.37 -6.50
CA ASP A 129 -6.28 5.77 -5.19
C ASP A 129 -4.83 5.67 -4.75
N GLU A 130 -4.64 5.75 -3.45
CA GLU A 130 -3.35 5.90 -2.83
C GLU A 130 -2.82 4.56 -2.34
N TRP A 131 -2.28 3.73 -3.23
CA TRP A 131 -1.77 2.41 -2.82
C TRP A 131 -0.69 2.48 -1.71
N GLN A 132 0.07 3.58 -1.61
CA GLN A 132 1.03 3.81 -0.51
C GLN A 132 0.34 3.91 0.85
N LEU A 133 -0.86 4.51 0.95
CA LEU A 133 -1.65 4.49 2.18
C LEU A 133 -1.86 3.08 2.71
N ARG A 134 -1.83 2.05 1.87
CA ARG A 134 -2.09 0.70 2.36
C ARG A 134 -0.96 0.15 3.21
N ALA A 135 0.27 0.35 2.76
CA ALA A 135 1.43 0.01 3.56
C ALA A 135 1.47 0.88 4.84
N LEU A 136 1.13 2.17 4.72
CA LEU A 136 1.12 3.10 5.84
C LEU A 136 -0.02 2.86 6.83
N ALA A 137 -1.21 2.49 6.37
CA ALA A 137 -2.38 2.19 7.20
C ALA A 137 -2.18 0.87 7.94
N LEU A 138 -1.56 -0.12 7.29
CA LEU A 138 -1.08 -1.32 7.99
C LEU A 138 -0.02 -0.98 9.06
N ALA A 139 0.76 0.08 8.87
CA ALA A 139 1.68 0.59 9.88
C ALA A 139 1.01 1.41 10.99
N GLN A 140 -0.03 2.17 10.67
CA GLN A 140 -0.77 3.00 11.61
C GLN A 140 -1.78 2.23 12.45
N ASP A 141 -2.23 1.07 11.99
CA ASP A 141 -3.00 0.15 12.82
C ASP A 141 -2.10 -0.39 13.94
N ALA A 142 -2.32 0.12 15.15
CA ALA A 142 -1.59 -0.23 16.36
C ALA A 142 -1.60 -1.74 16.65
N GLY A 143 -2.53 -2.51 16.08
CA GLY A 143 -2.58 -3.96 16.17
C GLY A 143 -1.45 -4.68 15.42
N PHE A 144 -0.91 -4.08 14.35
CA PHE A 144 0.19 -4.65 13.56
C PHE A 144 1.55 -4.06 13.95
N GLY A 145 1.58 -2.82 14.45
CA GLY A 145 2.79 -2.19 14.98
C GLY A 145 3.93 -2.06 13.97
N LEU A 146 3.62 -1.99 12.66
CA LEU A 146 4.64 -1.80 11.64
C LEU A 146 5.17 -0.36 11.71
N GLN A 147 6.46 -0.18 11.44
CA GLN A 147 7.09 1.13 11.42
C GLN A 147 7.47 1.49 9.99
N VAL A 148 7.35 2.78 9.67
CA VAL A 148 7.81 3.34 8.40
C VAL A 148 9.19 3.91 8.65
N GLU A 149 10.18 3.28 8.05
CA GLU A 149 11.58 3.71 8.11
C GLU A 149 11.95 4.49 6.84
N GLY A 150 12.94 5.38 6.95
CA GLY A 150 13.43 6.16 5.80
C GLY A 150 12.69 7.48 5.54
N LEU A 151 11.76 7.91 6.41
CA LEU A 151 11.17 9.23 6.31
C LEU A 151 12.24 10.34 6.49
N PRO A 152 12.17 11.45 5.73
CA PRO A 152 13.09 12.56 5.92
C PRO A 152 12.97 13.16 7.33
N PRO A 153 14.01 13.84 7.84
CA PRO A 153 13.97 14.43 9.18
C PRO A 153 12.77 15.36 9.39
N GLY A 154 11.90 15.01 10.34
CA GLY A 154 10.68 15.76 10.65
C GLY A 154 9.49 15.48 9.73
N GLY A 155 9.64 14.57 8.76
CA GLY A 155 8.56 14.08 7.93
C GLY A 155 7.67 13.09 8.68
N GLU A 156 6.39 13.11 8.33
CA GLU A 156 5.38 12.19 8.86
C GLU A 156 4.85 11.29 7.73
N ALA A 157 4.26 10.15 8.08
CA ALA A 157 3.63 9.27 7.09
C ALA A 157 2.53 10.00 6.28
N ALA A 158 1.90 11.04 6.85
CA ALA A 158 0.92 11.87 6.18
C ALA A 158 1.50 12.72 5.02
N ASP A 159 2.82 12.93 4.97
CA ASP A 159 3.47 13.67 3.88
C ASP A 159 3.61 12.82 2.60
N LEU A 160 3.41 11.51 2.71
CA LEU A 160 3.42 10.58 1.59
C LEU A 160 2.09 10.58 0.82
N LEU A 161 1.07 11.26 1.36
CA LEU A 161 -0.29 11.28 0.81
C LEU A 161 -0.42 12.30 -0.32
N GLU A 162 -1.11 11.90 -1.38
CA GLU A 162 -1.50 12.80 -2.46
C GLU A 162 -3.02 12.96 -2.47
N PRO A 163 -3.55 14.20 -2.44
CA PRO A 163 -4.97 14.43 -2.63
C PRO A 163 -5.49 13.73 -3.90
N ASP A 164 -6.70 13.18 -3.84
CA ASP A 164 -7.31 12.39 -4.92
C ASP A 164 -7.52 13.20 -6.21
N ASP A 165 -7.55 14.53 -6.11
CA ASP A 165 -7.66 15.49 -7.21
C ASP A 165 -6.31 15.97 -7.78
N THR A 166 -5.18 15.46 -7.27
CA THR A 166 -3.83 15.83 -7.72
C THR A 166 -3.52 15.28 -9.11
N ALA A 167 -2.89 16.10 -9.95
CA ALA A 167 -2.40 15.65 -11.25
C ALA A 167 -1.32 14.57 -11.07
N ARG A 168 -1.56 13.39 -11.64
CA ARG A 168 -0.65 12.25 -11.55
C ARG A 168 0.45 12.35 -12.60
N ARG A 169 1.68 12.49 -12.14
CA ARG A 169 2.88 12.55 -13.00
C ARG A 169 3.51 11.17 -13.09
N VAL A 170 3.75 10.70 -14.31
CA VAL A 170 4.20 9.33 -14.59
C VAL A 170 5.42 9.36 -15.48
N PHE A 171 6.48 8.64 -15.12
CA PHE A 171 7.65 8.51 -15.97
C PHE A 171 7.30 8.00 -17.36
N ALA A 172 7.71 8.75 -18.38
CA ALA A 172 7.46 8.42 -19.78
C ALA A 172 8.06 7.05 -20.13
N ASN A 173 7.34 6.32 -20.98
CA ASN A 173 7.61 4.96 -21.42
C ASN A 173 7.60 3.87 -20.33
N GLN A 174 7.38 4.24 -19.07
CA GLN A 174 7.14 3.28 -18.01
C GLN A 174 5.67 2.85 -17.99
N ILE A 175 5.42 1.66 -17.45
CA ILE A 175 4.06 1.18 -17.21
C ILE A 175 3.65 1.73 -15.85
N ASP A 176 2.51 2.41 -15.80
CA ASP A 176 1.84 2.78 -14.56
C ASP A 176 0.52 2.01 -14.47
N VAL A 177 0.12 1.66 -13.26
CA VAL A 177 -1.12 0.93 -12.98
C VAL A 177 -1.89 1.67 -11.89
N PRO A 178 -2.43 2.85 -12.22
CA PRO A 178 -3.28 3.59 -11.29
C PRO A 178 -4.51 2.76 -10.93
N LEU A 179 -4.78 2.70 -9.64
CA LEU A 179 -6.08 2.29 -9.12
C LEU A 179 -6.97 3.53 -9.02
N MET A 180 -8.22 3.40 -9.43
CA MET A 180 -9.15 4.53 -9.46
C MET A 180 -10.04 4.56 -8.23
N ARG A 181 -10.12 5.73 -7.60
CA ARG A 181 -11.04 6.03 -6.48
C ARG A 181 -12.22 6.83 -7.00
N MET A 182 -13.41 6.53 -6.48
CA MET A 182 -14.59 7.36 -6.71
C MET A 182 -15.02 7.98 -5.38
N SER A 183 -15.32 9.27 -5.38
CA SER A 183 -15.71 10.00 -4.18
C SER A 183 -16.75 11.06 -4.51
N ASN A 184 -17.43 11.54 -3.47
CA ASN A 184 -18.34 12.67 -3.51
C ASN A 184 -18.20 13.48 -2.22
N ALA A 185 -18.98 14.55 -2.05
CA ALA A 185 -18.93 15.40 -0.86
C ALA A 185 -19.24 14.69 0.48
N LYS A 186 -19.76 13.45 0.44
CA LYS A 186 -20.05 12.62 1.63
C LYS A 186 -18.97 11.55 1.90
N GLY A 187 -17.99 11.40 1.01
CA GLY A 187 -16.90 10.44 1.15
C GLY A 187 -16.72 9.52 -0.05
N THR A 188 -16.03 8.41 0.16
CA THR A 188 -15.74 7.37 -0.85
C THR A 188 -17.03 6.71 -1.34
N VAL A 189 -17.03 6.31 -2.61
CA VAL A 189 -18.08 5.52 -3.26
C VAL A 189 -17.45 4.26 -3.84
N TYR A 190 -17.83 3.11 -3.30
CA TYR A 190 -17.36 1.82 -3.76
C TYR A 190 -18.16 1.34 -4.97
N TRP A 191 -17.52 0.56 -5.84
CA TRP A 191 -18.11 0.09 -7.09
C TRP A 191 -17.46 -1.23 -7.51
N THR A 192 -18.02 -1.94 -8.48
CA THR A 192 -17.51 -3.25 -8.93
C THR A 192 -16.99 -3.16 -10.37
N ALA A 193 -15.88 -3.85 -10.67
CA ALA A 193 -15.15 -3.67 -11.94
C ALA A 193 -15.95 -3.87 -13.24
N PRO A 194 -16.83 -4.89 -13.39
CA PRO A 194 -17.54 -5.07 -14.65
C PRO A 194 -18.50 -3.91 -14.96
N GLU A 195 -18.90 -3.14 -13.97
CA GLU A 195 -19.90 -2.07 -14.05
C GLU A 195 -19.31 -0.73 -14.53
N VAL A 196 -18.05 -0.41 -14.19
CA VAL A 196 -17.39 0.81 -14.67
C VAL A 196 -16.23 0.48 -15.58
N LYS A 197 -16.24 1.09 -16.76
CA LYS A 197 -15.20 0.88 -17.78
C LYS A 197 -14.18 2.00 -17.72
N LEU A 198 -12.91 1.64 -17.56
CA LEU A 198 -11.79 2.58 -17.51
C LEU A 198 -11.08 2.67 -18.87
N ARG A 199 -10.65 3.87 -19.27
CA ARG A 199 -9.91 4.11 -20.51
C ARG A 199 -8.98 5.32 -20.40
N GLY A 200 -7.77 5.22 -20.96
CA GLY A 200 -6.88 6.36 -21.13
C GLY A 200 -7.34 7.28 -22.27
N ILE A 201 -7.45 8.58 -22.01
CA ILE A 201 -7.87 9.62 -22.97
C ILE A 201 -6.79 10.69 -23.07
N GLY A 202 -6.19 10.84 -24.26
CA GLY A 202 -5.16 11.84 -24.54
C GLY A 202 -4.21 11.36 -25.62
N ALA A 203 -3.55 12.28 -26.31
CA ALA A 203 -2.51 11.93 -27.27
C ALA A 203 -1.30 11.34 -26.54
N GLY A 204 -0.79 10.20 -27.03
CA GLY A 204 0.37 9.54 -26.42
C GLY A 204 0.09 8.70 -25.18
N ILE A 205 -1.18 8.48 -24.80
CA ILE A 205 -1.57 7.54 -23.74
C ILE A 205 -1.95 6.21 -24.38
N ALA A 206 -1.21 5.15 -24.05
CA ALA A 206 -1.53 3.78 -24.43
C ALA A 206 -2.12 3.02 -23.25
N THR A 207 -3.32 2.47 -23.41
CA THR A 207 -3.90 1.50 -22.46
C THR A 207 -3.38 0.11 -22.82
N LEU A 208 -2.92 -0.63 -21.81
CA LEU A 208 -2.35 -1.96 -21.98
C LEU A 208 -3.34 -3.01 -21.47
N ALA A 209 -3.56 -4.07 -22.26
CA ALA A 209 -4.27 -5.23 -21.77
C ALA A 209 -3.36 -6.01 -20.82
N SER A 210 -3.89 -6.39 -19.66
CA SER A 210 -3.18 -7.23 -18.70
C SER A 210 -4.20 -8.14 -17.99
N GLU A 211 -3.87 -9.42 -17.91
CA GLU A 211 -4.71 -10.45 -17.28
C GLU A 211 -4.65 -10.40 -15.74
N HIS A 212 -3.78 -9.56 -15.18
CA HIS A 212 -3.52 -9.50 -13.74
C HIS A 212 -3.98 -8.22 -13.07
N LEU A 213 -4.73 -7.36 -13.76
CA LEU A 213 -5.25 -6.13 -13.16
C LEU A 213 -6.33 -6.45 -12.13
N ALA A 214 -6.20 -5.83 -10.95
CA ALA A 214 -7.26 -5.87 -9.97
C ALA A 214 -8.45 -5.02 -10.44
N PRO A 215 -9.67 -5.28 -9.91
CA PRO A 215 -10.80 -4.40 -10.09
C PRO A 215 -10.43 -2.92 -9.84
N GLY A 216 -10.76 -2.04 -10.78
CA GLY A 216 -10.48 -0.60 -10.68
C GLY A 216 -9.09 -0.15 -11.13
N GLU A 217 -8.19 -1.07 -11.47
CA GLU A 217 -6.88 -0.74 -12.03
C GLU A 217 -6.94 -0.53 -13.56
N LEU A 218 -6.10 0.38 -14.08
CA LEU A 218 -5.90 0.54 -15.52
C LEU A 218 -4.41 0.66 -15.86
N ALA A 219 -3.82 -0.38 -16.46
CA ALA A 219 -2.45 -0.27 -16.96
C ALA A 219 -2.34 0.73 -18.13
N VAL A 220 -1.47 1.71 -17.97
CA VAL A 220 -1.20 2.76 -18.95
C VAL A 220 0.30 2.95 -19.17
N ARG A 221 0.66 3.43 -20.37
CA ARG A 221 1.99 3.92 -20.70
C ARG A 221 1.87 5.26 -21.40
N LEU A 222 2.66 6.24 -20.96
CA LEU A 222 2.69 7.57 -21.54
C LEU A 222 3.90 7.75 -22.43
N ALA A 223 3.71 8.27 -23.64
CA ALA A 223 4.81 8.76 -24.47
C ALA A 223 5.42 10.04 -23.86
N PRO A 224 6.69 10.38 -24.17
CA PRO A 224 7.29 11.64 -23.75
C PRO A 224 6.44 12.84 -24.15
N GLY A 225 6.16 13.74 -23.20
CA GLY A 225 5.31 14.92 -23.40
C GLY A 225 3.80 14.63 -23.50
N ALA A 226 3.37 13.38 -23.30
CA ALA A 226 1.94 13.05 -23.27
C ALA A 226 1.25 13.70 -22.07
N SER A 227 -0.01 14.08 -22.28
CA SER A 227 -0.90 14.59 -21.24
C SER A 227 -2.34 14.17 -21.56
N GLY A 228 -3.11 13.84 -20.54
CA GLY A 228 -4.50 13.43 -20.69
C GLY A 228 -5.18 13.13 -19.37
N HIS A 229 -6.09 12.16 -19.34
CA HIS A 229 -6.79 11.68 -18.15
C HIS A 229 -7.23 10.23 -18.33
N ILE A 230 -7.62 9.59 -17.24
CA ILE A 230 -8.39 8.35 -17.27
C ILE A 230 -9.87 8.73 -17.26
N ARG A 231 -10.65 8.09 -18.12
CA ARG A 231 -12.10 8.20 -18.15
C ARG A 231 -12.74 6.93 -17.62
N ALA A 232 -13.63 7.10 -16.66
CA ALA A 232 -14.58 6.09 -16.22
C ALA A 232 -15.91 6.28 -16.96
N THR A 233 -16.47 5.22 -17.52
CA THR A 233 -17.86 5.17 -17.98
C THR A 233 -18.67 4.35 -17.00
N LEU A 234 -19.65 5.00 -16.36
CA LEU A 234 -20.51 4.44 -15.33
C LEU A 234 -21.64 3.59 -15.94
N PRO A 235 -22.34 2.75 -15.15
CA PRO A 235 -23.49 1.96 -15.62
C PRO A 235 -24.61 2.78 -16.26
N SER A 236 -24.82 4.01 -15.76
CA SER A 236 -25.79 4.96 -16.31
C SER A 236 -25.44 5.46 -17.72
N GLY A 237 -24.18 5.29 -18.15
CA GLY A 237 -23.61 5.88 -19.35
C GLY A 237 -22.89 7.21 -19.09
N ASP A 238 -23.00 7.78 -17.89
CA ASP A 238 -22.25 8.97 -17.50
C ASP A 238 -20.75 8.72 -17.51
N THR A 239 -19.98 9.80 -17.68
CA THR A 239 -18.52 9.72 -17.70
C THR A 239 -17.88 10.64 -16.67
N LEU A 240 -16.91 10.11 -15.93
CA LEU A 240 -16.05 10.87 -15.03
C LEU A 240 -14.63 10.86 -15.58
N ASN A 241 -13.92 11.98 -15.44
CA ASN A 241 -12.51 12.07 -15.78
C ASN A 241 -11.71 12.19 -14.49
N SER A 242 -10.57 11.50 -14.43
CA SER A 242 -9.57 11.67 -13.38
C SER A 242 -8.93 13.06 -13.46
N PRO A 243 -8.13 13.45 -12.46
CA PRO A 243 -7.14 14.50 -12.63
C PRO A 243 -6.21 14.24 -13.81
N PRO A 244 -5.46 15.26 -14.25
CA PRO A 244 -4.53 15.11 -15.35
C PRO A 244 -3.52 13.99 -15.11
N LEU A 245 -3.26 13.21 -16.16
CA LEU A 245 -2.17 12.24 -16.24
C LEU A 245 -1.08 12.86 -17.13
N ILE A 246 0.12 13.07 -16.59
CA ILE A 246 1.18 13.87 -17.21
C ILE A 246 2.46 13.04 -17.33
N ALA A 247 3.07 13.01 -18.51
CA ALA A 247 4.35 12.35 -18.72
C ALA A 247 5.50 13.16 -18.07
N ALA A 248 6.29 12.51 -17.25
CA ALA A 248 7.50 13.03 -16.62
C ALA A 248 8.75 12.34 -17.19
N THR A 249 9.91 12.92 -16.94
CA THR A 249 11.23 12.45 -17.35
C THR A 249 12.18 12.42 -16.16
N ILE A 250 13.35 11.81 -16.35
CA ILE A 250 14.39 11.78 -15.31
C ILE A 250 14.90 13.16 -14.91
N HIS A 251 14.79 14.16 -15.79
CA HIS A 251 15.19 15.53 -15.50
C HIS A 251 14.17 16.29 -14.66
N ASP A 252 12.95 15.75 -14.50
CA ASP A 252 11.93 16.33 -13.63
C ASP A 252 12.13 15.90 -12.18
N ALA A 253 12.86 14.81 -11.93
CA ALA A 253 13.14 14.30 -10.59
C ALA A 253 14.16 15.20 -9.87
N ALA A 254 13.82 15.59 -8.64
CA ALA A 254 14.64 16.44 -7.78
C ALA A 254 15.05 15.76 -6.47
N SER A 255 14.24 14.83 -5.96
CA SER A 255 14.59 14.01 -4.79
C SER A 255 14.17 12.55 -4.99
N LEU A 256 14.86 11.68 -4.26
CA LEU A 256 14.55 10.26 -4.10
C LEU A 256 14.77 9.93 -2.63
N ASP A 257 13.73 9.48 -1.96
CA ASP A 257 13.76 8.98 -0.58
C ASP A 257 13.34 7.51 -0.58
N LEU A 258 14.10 6.64 0.10
CA LEU A 258 13.85 5.21 0.17
C LEU A 258 13.18 4.86 1.49
N LEU A 259 11.93 4.40 1.40
CA LEU A 259 11.12 3.99 2.54
C LEU A 259 11.11 2.47 2.68
N HIS A 260 11.10 2.00 3.93
CA HIS A 260 10.98 0.59 4.28
C HIS A 260 9.79 0.37 5.23
N VAL A 261 8.89 -0.54 4.85
CA VAL A 261 7.71 -0.91 5.63
C VAL A 261 7.55 -2.43 5.58
N ASP A 262 7.83 -3.10 6.71
CA ASP A 262 7.78 -4.55 6.85
C ASP A 262 8.61 -5.27 5.76
N THR A 263 8.03 -6.08 4.89
CA THR A 263 8.78 -6.76 3.81
C THR A 263 8.77 -5.98 2.50
N HIS A 264 8.57 -4.66 2.53
CA HIS A 264 8.39 -3.83 1.33
C HIS A 264 9.25 -2.57 1.35
N LEU A 265 9.69 -2.19 0.16
CA LEU A 265 10.49 -1.01 -0.13
C LEU A 265 9.79 -0.13 -1.14
N PHE A 266 9.89 1.18 -0.94
CA PHE A 266 9.23 2.20 -1.76
C PHE A 266 10.21 3.33 -2.04
N ALA A 267 10.45 3.62 -3.32
CA ALA A 267 11.17 4.83 -3.68
C ALA A 267 10.16 5.97 -3.88
N ASP A 268 10.16 6.96 -2.97
CA ASP A 268 9.41 8.20 -3.14
C ASP A 268 10.25 9.18 -3.98
N VAL A 269 9.83 9.41 -5.22
CA VAL A 269 10.51 10.31 -6.15
C VAL A 269 9.66 11.53 -6.34
N ARG A 270 10.24 12.72 -6.16
CA ARG A 270 9.53 13.99 -6.27
C ARG A 270 10.19 14.96 -7.23
N ASP A 271 9.39 15.84 -7.82
CA ASP A 271 9.86 16.97 -8.60
C ASP A 271 10.30 18.15 -7.71
N ALA A 272 10.86 19.20 -8.32
CA ALA A 272 11.35 20.37 -7.60
C ALA A 272 10.24 21.18 -6.88
N ALA A 273 8.97 20.94 -7.22
CA ALA A 273 7.82 21.53 -6.56
C ALA A 273 7.24 20.61 -5.47
N GLY A 274 7.84 19.43 -5.24
CA GLY A 274 7.42 18.45 -4.24
C GLY A 274 6.30 17.51 -4.71
N HIS A 275 5.90 17.56 -5.99
CA HIS A 275 4.92 16.60 -6.52
C HIS A 275 5.58 15.26 -6.76
N ARG A 276 4.82 14.19 -6.53
CA ARG A 276 5.33 12.84 -6.73
C ARG A 276 5.41 12.46 -8.21
N LEU A 277 6.39 11.63 -8.53
CA LEU A 277 6.61 11.05 -9.86
C LEU A 277 6.45 9.53 -9.78
N HIS A 278 5.36 9.00 -10.33
CA HIS A 278 5.06 7.57 -10.33
C HIS A 278 5.72 6.84 -11.50
N ALA A 279 5.77 5.51 -11.40
CA ALA A 279 6.42 4.64 -12.37
C ALA A 279 7.93 4.88 -12.52
N ALA A 280 8.59 5.38 -11.48
CA ALA A 280 10.02 5.69 -11.55
C ALA A 280 10.84 4.42 -11.88
N PRO A 281 11.73 4.45 -12.88
CA PRO A 281 12.50 3.29 -13.29
C PRO A 281 13.68 3.05 -12.34
N ILE A 282 13.38 2.67 -11.10
CA ILE A 282 14.38 2.47 -10.05
C ILE A 282 15.27 1.26 -10.34
N GLU A 283 16.57 1.44 -10.15
CA GLU A 283 17.55 0.37 -10.08
C GLU A 283 17.77 -0.02 -8.62
N TRP A 284 17.41 -1.27 -8.29
CA TRP A 284 17.51 -1.82 -6.95
C TRP A 284 18.81 -2.62 -6.78
N SER A 285 19.50 -2.45 -5.64
CA SER A 285 20.70 -3.23 -5.34
C SER A 285 20.90 -3.44 -3.83
N VAL A 286 21.60 -4.51 -3.45
CA VAL A 286 22.10 -4.74 -2.08
C VAL A 286 23.55 -4.32 -2.02
N THR A 287 23.88 -3.33 -1.19
CA THR A 287 25.26 -2.82 -1.05
C THR A 287 26.00 -3.49 0.11
N GLU A 288 25.28 -3.93 1.14
CA GLU A 288 25.80 -4.71 2.27
C GLU A 288 24.83 -5.83 2.68
N GLY A 289 25.37 -6.96 3.14
CA GLY A 289 24.56 -8.10 3.57
C GLY A 289 24.05 -8.97 2.41
N ALA A 290 22.94 -9.68 2.65
CA ALA A 290 22.30 -10.55 1.67
C ALA A 290 20.78 -10.50 1.81
N LEU A 291 20.11 -10.13 0.72
CA LEU A 291 18.65 -9.95 0.68
C LEU A 291 18.18 -10.24 -0.74
N ALA A 292 17.01 -10.88 -0.88
CA ALA A 292 16.36 -10.98 -2.17
C ALA A 292 15.48 -9.75 -2.35
N ILE A 293 15.60 -9.10 -3.51
CA ILE A 293 14.80 -7.92 -3.86
C ILE A 293 14.03 -8.27 -5.13
N THR A 294 12.71 -8.16 -5.06
CA THR A 294 11.83 -8.41 -6.21
C THR A 294 11.11 -7.12 -6.58
N PRO A 295 11.52 -6.41 -7.63
CA PRO A 295 10.82 -5.19 -8.08
C PRO A 295 9.37 -5.48 -8.50
N GLY A 296 8.49 -4.50 -8.30
CA GLY A 296 7.08 -4.54 -8.69
C GLY A 296 6.22 -5.50 -7.86
N SER A 297 6.71 -6.04 -6.75
CA SER A 297 5.91 -6.99 -5.96
C SER A 297 5.03 -6.28 -4.92
N LEU A 298 3.73 -6.59 -4.98
CA LEU A 298 2.84 -6.77 -3.82
C LEU A 298 1.54 -7.53 -4.20
N ARG A 299 1.70 -8.62 -4.97
CA ARG A 299 0.71 -9.52 -5.64
C ARG A 299 0.59 -9.39 -7.16
N ASN A 300 1.18 -8.39 -7.81
CA ASN A 300 1.18 -8.30 -9.27
C ASN A 300 2.51 -7.74 -9.80
N HIS A 301 3.32 -8.56 -10.47
CA HIS A 301 4.59 -8.15 -11.10
C HIS A 301 4.42 -7.09 -12.21
N ALA A 302 3.20 -6.82 -12.65
CA ALA A 302 2.90 -5.72 -13.56
C ALA A 302 2.96 -4.34 -12.86
N ARG A 303 3.16 -4.31 -11.53
CA ARG A 303 3.30 -3.06 -10.79
C ARG A 303 4.67 -2.45 -11.01
N THR A 304 4.68 -1.14 -10.83
CA THR A 304 5.70 -0.22 -11.28
C THR A 304 7.05 -0.44 -10.59
N ARG A 305 8.15 0.08 -11.17
CA ARG A 305 9.51 -0.26 -10.74
C ARG A 305 9.97 0.44 -9.45
N GLU A 306 9.23 1.42 -8.96
CA GLU A 306 9.49 2.15 -7.72
C GLU A 306 9.10 1.39 -6.45
N TYR A 307 8.62 0.16 -6.59
CA TYR A 307 8.30 -0.74 -5.49
C TYR A 307 9.19 -1.99 -5.54
N ALA A 308 9.51 -2.55 -4.38
CA ALA A 308 10.09 -3.89 -4.28
C ALA A 308 9.67 -4.61 -2.99
N SER A 309 9.55 -5.93 -3.02
CA SER A 309 9.48 -6.76 -1.80
C SER A 309 10.86 -7.27 -1.48
N VAL A 310 11.09 -7.48 -0.19
CA VAL A 310 12.31 -8.09 0.32
C VAL A 310 12.03 -9.46 0.92
N ASP A 311 12.95 -10.38 0.70
CA ASP A 311 12.96 -11.69 1.33
C ASP A 311 14.33 -11.96 1.96
N THR A 312 14.30 -12.33 3.24
CA THR A 312 15.47 -12.52 4.08
C THR A 312 16.10 -13.91 3.97
N ARG A 313 15.52 -14.81 3.16
CA ARG A 313 15.96 -16.22 2.98
C ARG A 313 17.13 -16.36 2.00
N CYS A 314 18.12 -15.48 2.09
CA CYS A 314 19.35 -15.53 1.28
C CYS A 314 20.55 -16.12 1.99
N GLN A 315 20.41 -16.38 3.28
CA GLN A 315 21.41 -17.04 4.10
C GLN A 315 20.77 -18.23 4.84
N PRO A 316 21.55 -19.28 5.15
CA PRO A 316 21.02 -20.42 5.90
C PRO A 316 20.44 -19.96 7.24
N PRO A 317 19.40 -20.65 7.76
CA PRO A 317 18.93 -20.42 9.12
C PRO A 317 20.10 -20.60 10.12
N PRO A 318 20.26 -19.70 11.10
CA PRO A 318 21.33 -19.83 12.09
C PRO A 318 21.03 -20.94 13.10
N ASP A 319 22.04 -21.40 13.84
CA ASP A 319 21.84 -22.38 14.93
C ASP A 319 21.19 -21.77 16.19
N HIS A 320 21.33 -20.44 16.35
CA HIS A 320 20.76 -19.63 17.44
C HIS A 320 20.11 -18.36 16.87
N PRO A 321 19.13 -17.75 17.55
CA PRO A 321 18.54 -16.49 17.08
C PRO A 321 19.64 -15.46 16.80
N GLN A 322 19.61 -14.88 15.60
CA GLN A 322 20.68 -13.99 15.13
C GLN A 322 20.06 -12.71 14.54
N HIS A 323 20.53 -11.56 15.01
CA HIS A 323 20.25 -10.29 14.34
C HIS A 323 21.01 -10.23 13.01
N ARG A 324 20.32 -9.89 11.93
CA ARG A 324 20.88 -9.72 10.59
C ARG A 324 20.42 -8.39 10.03
N GLN A 325 21.24 -7.85 9.14
CA GLN A 325 20.94 -6.62 8.43
C GLN A 325 21.42 -6.72 6.98
N ALA A 326 20.79 -5.93 6.12
CA ALA A 326 21.25 -5.64 4.76
C ALA A 326 21.04 -4.15 4.47
N ILE A 327 21.93 -3.56 3.68
CA ILE A 327 21.74 -2.19 3.17
C ILE A 327 21.23 -2.31 1.74
N VAL A 328 20.04 -1.77 1.51
CA VAL A 328 19.42 -1.71 0.19
C VAL A 328 19.57 -0.30 -0.37
N ARG A 329 19.90 -0.22 -1.65
CA ARG A 329 20.03 1.02 -2.39
C ARG A 329 19.01 1.08 -3.53
N ALA A 330 18.33 2.22 -3.63
CA ALA A 330 17.51 2.61 -4.77
C ALA A 330 18.24 3.71 -5.55
N GLN A 331 18.31 3.57 -6.88
CA GLN A 331 18.96 4.56 -7.75
C GLN A 331 18.04 4.97 -8.91
N LEU A 332 18.04 6.26 -9.21
CA LEU A 332 17.38 6.88 -10.36
C LEU A 332 18.33 7.92 -10.99
N GLY A 333 19.11 7.49 -11.97
CA GLY A 333 20.13 8.36 -12.58
C GLY A 333 21.19 8.75 -11.55
N GLU A 334 21.28 10.04 -11.24
CA GLU A 334 22.21 10.58 -10.24
C GLU A 334 21.64 10.61 -8.82
N LEU A 335 20.32 10.41 -8.67
CA LEU A 335 19.67 10.33 -7.36
C LEU A 335 19.84 8.92 -6.80
N GLU A 336 20.26 8.81 -5.54
CA GLU A 336 20.31 7.55 -4.81
C GLU A 336 19.94 7.76 -3.35
N ASP A 337 19.36 6.73 -2.75
CA ASP A 337 19.14 6.65 -1.31
C ASP A 337 19.29 5.20 -0.83
N THR A 338 19.52 5.03 0.47
CA THR A 338 19.77 3.74 1.09
C THR A 338 18.97 3.57 2.38
N VAL A 339 18.50 2.36 2.63
CA VAL A 339 17.85 1.98 3.89
C VAL A 339 18.48 0.72 4.45
N VAL A 340 18.54 0.64 5.78
CA VAL A 340 18.98 -0.57 6.50
C VAL A 340 17.75 -1.42 6.76
N VAL A 341 17.74 -2.64 6.24
CA VAL A 341 16.72 -3.65 6.52
C VAL A 341 17.25 -4.57 7.61
N GLU A 342 16.63 -4.54 8.79
CA GLU A 342 17.00 -5.36 9.95
C GLU A 342 15.98 -6.48 10.21
N TRP A 343 16.46 -7.66 10.61
CA TRP A 343 15.58 -8.76 10.99
C TRP A 343 16.22 -9.73 11.99
N HIS A 344 15.39 -10.42 12.74
CA HIS A 344 15.80 -11.51 13.63
C HIS A 344 15.62 -12.87 12.95
N ALA A 345 16.72 -13.46 12.48
CA ALA A 345 16.72 -14.80 11.93
C ALA A 345 16.53 -15.84 13.04
N THR A 346 15.50 -16.67 12.91
CA THR A 346 15.19 -17.72 13.89
C THR A 346 15.86 -19.05 13.51
N PRO A 347 16.31 -19.85 14.49
CA PRO A 347 16.81 -21.19 14.21
C PRO A 347 15.76 -22.07 13.57
N ARG A 348 16.21 -22.90 12.64
CA ARG A 348 15.38 -23.94 12.04
C ARG A 348 16.26 -25.11 11.66
N THR A 349 15.94 -26.29 12.18
CA THR A 349 16.59 -27.53 11.74
C THR A 349 16.24 -27.77 10.26
N PRO A 350 17.20 -27.64 9.34
CA PRO A 350 16.90 -27.79 7.93
C PRO A 350 16.64 -29.26 7.62
N THR A 351 15.51 -29.56 6.97
CA THR A 351 15.20 -30.92 6.50
C THR A 351 15.91 -31.26 5.19
N ARG A 352 16.52 -30.26 4.54
CA ARG A 352 17.27 -30.34 3.28
C ARG A 352 18.40 -29.30 3.28
N PRO A 353 19.49 -29.48 2.49
CA PRO A 353 20.51 -28.45 2.32
C PRO A 353 19.90 -27.11 1.92
N PHE A 354 20.39 -26.03 2.52
CA PHE A 354 19.95 -24.68 2.18
C PHE A 354 20.42 -24.33 0.76
N VAL A 355 19.49 -23.80 -0.04
CA VAL A 355 19.75 -23.24 -1.36
C VAL A 355 19.16 -21.83 -1.35
N PRO A 356 19.98 -20.77 -1.55
CA PRO A 356 19.46 -19.40 -1.68
C PRO A 356 18.41 -19.30 -2.79
N ASN A 357 17.46 -18.39 -2.64
CA ASN A 357 16.56 -18.05 -3.74
C ASN A 357 17.39 -17.46 -4.91
N GLU A 358 16.95 -17.66 -6.15
CA GLU A 358 17.59 -17.09 -7.34
C GLU A 358 17.55 -15.55 -7.36
N ASP A 359 16.55 -14.96 -6.68
CA ASP A 359 16.42 -13.52 -6.49
C ASP A 359 17.42 -12.94 -5.47
N CYS A 360 18.20 -13.78 -4.79
CA CYS A 360 19.13 -13.33 -3.76
C CYS A 360 20.26 -12.48 -4.33
N SER A 361 20.28 -11.23 -3.89
CA SER A 361 21.35 -10.29 -4.16
C SER A 361 22.33 -10.26 -2.98
N PHE A 362 23.61 -10.27 -3.31
CA PHE A 362 24.69 -10.19 -2.35
C PHE A 362 25.48 -8.92 -2.60
N ALA A 363 25.94 -8.29 -1.53
CA ALA A 363 26.92 -7.22 -1.64
C ALA A 363 28.11 -7.66 -2.50
N PRO A 364 28.66 -6.77 -3.36
CA PRO A 364 29.90 -7.06 -4.05
C PRO A 364 30.95 -7.52 -3.04
N PRO A 365 31.78 -8.54 -3.37
CA PRO A 365 32.84 -8.94 -2.47
C PRO A 365 33.71 -7.72 -2.18
N GLN A 366 33.82 -7.34 -0.90
CA GLN A 366 34.67 -6.23 -0.51
C GLN A 366 36.08 -6.52 -1.05
N PRO A 367 36.73 -5.55 -1.74
CA PRO A 367 38.09 -5.74 -2.20
C PRO A 367 38.92 -6.14 -0.99
N ALA A 368 39.66 -7.26 -1.12
CA ALA A 368 40.51 -7.74 -0.05
C ALA A 368 41.36 -6.57 0.48
N PRO A 369 41.45 -6.38 1.81
CA PRO A 369 42.15 -5.23 2.38
C PRO A 369 43.53 -5.13 1.74
N SER A 370 43.73 -4.07 0.95
CA SER A 370 44.94 -3.90 0.16
C SER A 370 46.07 -3.53 1.10
N SER A 371 46.89 -4.55 1.39
CA SER A 371 48.16 -4.52 2.14
C SER A 371 48.06 -4.77 3.64
N PRO A 372 49.01 -5.54 4.20
CA PRO A 372 49.19 -5.64 5.64
C PRO A 372 49.45 -4.24 6.19
N CYS A 373 48.80 -3.88 7.28
CA CYS A 373 49.12 -2.69 8.05
C CYS A 373 50.63 -2.67 8.34
N THR A 374 51.39 -1.88 7.59
CA THR A 374 52.77 -1.56 7.95
C THR A 374 52.68 -0.69 9.19
N CYS A 375 52.89 -1.29 10.37
CA CYS A 375 53.04 -0.57 11.61
C CYS A 375 54.23 0.39 11.48
N THR A 376 53.99 1.60 10.99
CA THR A 376 54.95 2.67 11.06
C THR A 376 54.82 3.22 12.46
N THR A 377 55.66 2.70 13.35
CA THR A 377 55.85 3.23 14.70
C THR A 377 56.31 4.67 14.58
N THR A 378 55.35 5.60 14.58
CA THR A 378 55.66 7.02 14.71
C THR A 378 56.14 7.23 16.14
N PRO A 379 57.39 7.67 16.38
CA PRO A 379 57.86 7.95 17.72
C PRO A 379 56.98 9.06 18.34
N ILE A 380 56.37 8.73 19.47
CA ILE A 380 55.55 9.64 20.27
C ILE A 380 56.47 10.79 20.72
N SER A 381 56.28 11.96 20.12
CA SER A 381 56.88 13.21 20.61
C SER A 381 56.11 13.66 21.85
N PRO A 382 56.76 13.93 22.99
CA PRO A 382 56.06 14.32 24.22
C PRO A 382 55.46 15.71 24.07
N THR A 383 54.14 15.78 23.88
CA THR A 383 53.39 17.03 23.89
C THR A 383 53.28 17.54 25.34
N PRO A 384 53.62 18.82 25.62
CA PRO A 384 53.50 19.38 26.96
C PRO A 384 52.03 19.53 27.38
N LEU A 385 51.78 19.14 28.62
CA LEU A 385 50.51 19.23 29.35
C LEU A 385 50.07 20.70 29.46
N LEU A 386 49.09 21.13 28.65
CA LEU A 386 48.41 22.42 28.85
C LEU A 386 47.14 22.19 29.67
N ILE A 387 47.23 22.62 30.93
CA ILE A 387 46.15 22.72 31.90
C ILE A 387 45.09 23.69 31.36
N PHE A 388 43.92 23.20 30.98
CA PHE A 388 42.74 24.05 30.78
C PHE A 388 41.98 24.16 32.11
N LEU A 389 42.11 25.35 32.69
CA LEU A 389 41.32 25.85 33.81
C LEU A 389 39.85 26.01 33.41
N ALA A 390 39.00 25.70 34.39
CA ALA A 390 37.55 25.77 34.38
C ALA A 390 37.00 27.17 34.05
N LEU A 391 35.84 27.20 33.40
CA LEU A 391 34.89 28.30 33.52
C LEU A 391 33.45 27.75 33.43
N PRO A 392 32.63 27.86 34.50
CA PRO A 392 31.19 27.69 34.40
C PRO A 392 30.56 29.07 34.17
N LEU A 393 29.81 29.24 33.09
CA LEU A 393 28.96 30.42 32.93
C LEU A 393 27.50 30.00 32.70
N LEU A 394 26.72 30.25 33.74
CA LEU A 394 25.27 30.35 33.74
C LEU A 394 24.77 31.14 32.53
N LEU A 395 23.73 30.64 31.87
CA LEU A 395 22.75 31.48 31.18
C LEU A 395 21.35 30.94 31.46
N LEU A 396 20.72 31.58 32.44
CA LEU A 396 19.28 31.58 32.67
C LEU A 396 18.58 32.20 31.47
N LEU A 397 17.74 31.43 30.77
CA LEU A 397 16.76 31.98 29.83
C LEU A 397 15.36 31.92 30.46
N PRO A 398 14.59 33.02 30.41
CA PRO A 398 13.24 33.08 30.97
C PRO A 398 12.23 32.34 30.07
N LEU A 399 11.41 31.51 30.69
CA LEU A 399 10.22 30.90 30.09
C LEU A 399 9.20 31.99 29.71
N PRO A 400 8.62 31.96 28.49
CA PRO A 400 7.49 32.84 28.14
C PRO A 400 6.20 32.38 28.85
N PRO A 401 5.29 33.32 29.19
CA PRO A 401 4.07 33.02 29.93
C PRO A 401 3.04 32.29 29.08
N ARG A 402 2.46 31.25 29.67
CA ARG A 402 1.31 30.46 29.21
C ARG A 402 0.08 31.38 29.07
N ARG A 403 -0.34 31.67 27.83
CA ARG A 403 -1.64 32.33 27.59
C ARG A 403 -2.77 31.34 27.85
N GLN A 404 -3.66 31.71 28.77
CA GLN A 404 -4.98 31.14 28.95
C GLN A 404 -5.88 31.64 27.82
N ASN A 405 -6.58 30.73 27.13
CA ASN A 405 -7.72 31.08 26.27
C ASN A 405 -8.99 31.18 27.13
N PRO A 406 -9.76 32.27 27.03
CA PRO A 406 -11.17 32.29 27.36
C PRO A 406 -12.02 32.21 26.07
N ASN A 407 -13.14 31.48 26.19
CA ASN A 407 -14.21 31.20 25.23
C ASN A 407 -14.05 29.92 24.41
#